data_AF-A0A5D4RQ75-F1
#
_entry.id   AF-A0A5D4RQ75-F1
#
_cell.length_a   1.000
_cell.length_b   1.000
_cell.length_c   1.000
_cell.angle_alpha   90.00
_cell.angle_beta   90.00
_cell.angle_gamma   90.00
#
_symmetry.space_group_name_H-M   'P 1'
#
loop_
_entity.id
_entity.type
_entity.pdbx_description
1 polymer ?
#
loop_
_entity_poly.entity_id
_entity_poly.type
_entity_poly.pdbx_seq_one_letter_code
_entity_poly.pdbx_strand_id
1 'polypeptide(L)'
;MKSHEKCSSGLDIDIREQFTFFASDKTLARLLEKLADRSINIAAIMLSKDKSGKNFVRLVPGDTDSQTKETLHSLREILEGLHIHFKQEAVIAFANIPAGVPGTINEIFGILWCRTEVKALYNGENDSLYISVSNIRKALEALSEKHIRRCSSECTCCE
;
A
#
# COMPACT_ATOMS: atom_id res chain seq x y z
N MET A 1 15.19 -13.05 33.73
CA MET A 1 15.76 -12.23 32.64
C MET A 1 14.67 -11.99 31.62
N LYS A 2 14.04 -10.81 31.61
CA LYS A 2 13.08 -10.42 30.56
C LYS A 2 13.90 -9.70 29.49
N SER A 3 14.03 -10.31 28.31
CA SER A 3 14.61 -9.67 27.14
C SER A 3 13.72 -8.49 26.75
N HIS A 4 14.20 -7.29 27.01
CA HIS A 4 13.65 -6.08 26.42
C HIS A 4 14.03 -6.09 24.94
N GLU A 5 13.15 -6.60 24.09
CA GLU A 5 13.24 -6.36 22.64
C GLU A 5 13.09 -4.85 22.42
N LYS A 6 14.20 -4.22 22.03
CA LYS A 6 14.22 -2.90 21.44
C LYS A 6 13.48 -2.97 20.11
N CYS A 7 12.20 -2.65 20.12
CA CYS A 7 11.39 -2.48 18.92
C CYS A 7 11.64 -1.07 18.35
N SER A 8 12.82 -0.84 17.75
CA SER A 8 12.97 0.24 16.77
C SER A 8 13.00 -0.43 15.40
N SER A 9 11.85 -0.51 14.75
CA SER A 9 11.80 -0.97 13.38
C SER A 9 12.51 0.07 12.53
N GLY A 10 13.77 -0.18 12.17
CA GLY A 10 14.56 0.62 11.22
C GLY A 10 14.02 0.48 9.79
N LEU A 11 12.69 0.47 9.67
CA LEU A 11 11.97 0.36 8.42
C LEU A 11 11.94 1.74 7.78
N ASP A 12 12.35 1.79 6.52
CA ASP A 12 12.28 3.00 5.72
C ASP A 12 10.83 3.17 5.25
N ILE A 13 10.17 4.21 5.78
CA ILE A 13 8.76 4.49 5.56
C ILE A 13 8.66 5.67 4.60
N ASP A 14 7.94 5.46 3.51
CA ASP A 14 7.59 6.51 2.56
C ASP A 14 6.07 6.59 2.36
N ILE A 15 5.59 7.77 1.96
CA ILE A 15 4.18 8.02 1.64
C ILE A 15 4.04 8.21 0.13
N ARG A 16 3.25 7.34 -0.48
CA ARG A 16 2.93 7.36 -1.92
C ARG A 16 1.46 7.63 -2.15
N GLU A 17 1.10 7.92 -3.39
CA GLU A 17 -0.27 8.01 -3.84
C GLU A 17 -0.68 6.76 -4.64
N GLN A 18 -1.81 6.18 -4.25
CA GLN A 18 -2.43 5.00 -4.83
C GLN A 18 -3.73 5.40 -5.55
N PHE A 19 -3.96 4.80 -6.71
CA PHE A 19 -5.21 4.87 -7.47
C PHE A 19 -5.99 3.58 -7.28
N THR A 20 -7.25 3.71 -6.87
CA THR A 20 -8.17 2.59 -6.67
C THR A 20 -9.34 2.72 -7.64
N PHE A 21 -9.60 1.67 -8.42
CA PHE A 21 -10.67 1.71 -9.42
C PHE A 21 -11.17 0.30 -9.78
N PHE A 22 -12.29 0.27 -10.51
CA PHE A 22 -12.81 -0.95 -11.12
C PHE A 22 -12.59 -0.94 -12.62
N ALA A 23 -12.18 -2.08 -13.19
CA ALA A 23 -12.00 -2.22 -14.63
C ALA A 23 -12.39 -3.61 -15.13
N SER A 24 -12.91 -3.67 -16.37
CA SER A 24 -12.96 -4.94 -17.11
C SER A 24 -11.55 -5.37 -17.53
N ASP A 25 -11.35 -6.63 -17.90
CA ASP A 25 -10.03 -7.11 -18.38
C ASP A 25 -9.56 -6.32 -19.62
N LYS A 26 -10.49 -6.04 -20.55
CA LYS A 26 -10.21 -5.23 -21.74
C LYS A 26 -9.81 -3.79 -21.39
N THR A 27 -10.51 -3.19 -20.42
CA THR A 27 -10.21 -1.82 -19.97
C THR A 27 -8.86 -1.76 -19.26
N LEU A 28 -8.56 -2.74 -18.41
CA LEU A 28 -7.29 -2.83 -17.70
C LEU A 28 -6.13 -3.05 -18.67
N ALA A 29 -6.26 -3.93 -19.66
CA ALA A 29 -5.24 -4.14 -20.68
C ALA A 29 -4.89 -2.83 -21.43
N ARG A 30 -5.92 -2.06 -21.83
CA ARG A 30 -5.73 -0.74 -22.47
C ARG A 30 -5.08 0.29 -21.55
N LEU A 31 -5.39 0.27 -20.26
CA LEU A 31 -4.74 1.12 -19.27
C LEU A 31 -3.25 0.81 -19.19
N LEU A 32 -2.89 -0.47 -19.05
CA LEU A 32 -1.50 -0.90 -18.96
C LEU A 32 -0.71 -0.57 -20.24
N GLU A 33 -1.30 -0.78 -21.42
CA GLU A 33 -0.74 -0.38 -22.72
C GLU A 33 -0.44 1.13 -22.75
N LYS A 34 -1.42 1.97 -22.38
CA LYS A 34 -1.24 3.44 -22.35
C LYS A 34 -0.19 3.91 -21.36
N LEU A 35 -0.04 3.22 -20.23
CA LEU A 35 1.02 3.53 -19.26
C LEU A 35 2.40 3.21 -19.85
N ALA A 36 2.53 2.04 -20.50
CA ALA A 36 3.76 1.64 -21.17
C ALA A 36 4.13 2.61 -22.32
N ASP A 37 3.16 3.00 -23.15
CA ASP A 37 3.36 3.97 -24.25
C ASP A 37 3.90 5.32 -23.76
N ARG A 38 3.53 5.72 -22.54
CA ARG A 38 3.99 6.95 -21.89
C ARG A 38 5.22 6.75 -21.00
N SER A 39 5.81 5.55 -21.00
CA SER A 39 6.95 5.19 -20.15
C SER A 39 6.69 5.46 -18.66
N ILE A 40 5.48 5.16 -18.20
CA ILE A 40 5.09 5.29 -16.79
C ILE A 40 5.26 3.94 -16.10
N ASN A 41 6.20 3.88 -15.17
CA ASN A 41 6.42 2.70 -14.34
C ASN A 41 5.30 2.49 -13.31
N ILE A 42 5.17 1.25 -12.84
CA ILE A 42 4.19 0.84 -11.84
C ILE A 42 4.93 0.22 -10.66
N ALA A 43 5.22 1.03 -9.64
CA ALA A 43 5.90 0.59 -8.42
C ALA A 43 5.15 -0.53 -7.68
N ALA A 44 3.82 -0.53 -7.75
CA ALA A 44 3.01 -1.62 -7.20
C ALA A 44 1.64 -1.73 -7.86
N ILE A 45 1.15 -2.96 -8.01
CA ILE A 45 -0.21 -3.25 -8.45
C ILE A 45 -0.79 -4.42 -7.65
N MET A 46 -2.00 -4.23 -7.14
CA MET A 46 -2.81 -5.29 -6.54
C MET A 46 -4.08 -5.43 -7.35
N LEU A 47 -4.38 -6.66 -7.76
CA LEU A 47 -5.60 -7.00 -8.48
C LEU A 47 -6.36 -8.08 -7.71
N SER A 48 -7.65 -7.82 -7.48
CA SER A 48 -8.59 -8.81 -6.97
C SER A 48 -9.88 -8.78 -7.77
N LYS A 49 -10.59 -9.89 -7.85
CA LYS A 49 -11.93 -9.93 -8.46
C LYS A 49 -12.98 -9.62 -7.41
N ASP A 50 -13.93 -8.74 -7.74
CA ASP A 50 -15.13 -8.58 -6.93
C ASP A 50 -16.14 -9.72 -7.18
N LYS A 51 -17.24 -9.74 -6.43
CA LYS A 51 -18.31 -10.75 -6.60
C LYS A 51 -18.95 -10.75 -8.00
N SER A 52 -18.83 -9.64 -8.74
CA SER A 52 -19.34 -9.49 -10.11
C SER A 52 -18.32 -9.88 -11.19
N GLY A 53 -17.11 -10.31 -10.79
CA GLY A 53 -16.02 -10.66 -11.69
C GLY A 53 -15.26 -9.47 -12.28
N LYS A 54 -15.54 -8.24 -11.82
CA LYS A 54 -14.78 -7.05 -12.23
C LYS A 54 -13.45 -7.00 -11.47
N ASN A 55 -12.43 -6.45 -12.12
CA ASN A 55 -11.16 -6.20 -11.44
C ASN A 55 -11.33 -5.01 -10.50
N PHE A 56 -11.11 -5.23 -9.21
CA PHE A 56 -10.79 -4.19 -8.26
C PHE A 56 -9.27 -4.03 -8.24
N VAL A 57 -8.79 -2.84 -8.61
CA VAL A 57 -7.37 -2.57 -8.81
C VAL A 57 -6.92 -1.49 -7.84
N ARG A 58 -5.76 -1.72 -7.22
CA ARG A 58 -4.96 -0.69 -6.55
C ARG A 58 -3.65 -0.57 -7.30
N LEU A 59 -3.30 0.64 -7.73
CA LEU A 59 -2.11 0.90 -8.54
C LEU A 59 -1.36 2.09 -7.96
N VAL A 60 -0.05 1.93 -7.79
CA VAL A 60 0.87 3.00 -7.38
C VAL A 60 1.80 3.27 -8.56
N PRO A 61 1.68 4.43 -9.25
CA PRO A 61 2.55 4.74 -10.38
C PRO A 61 3.88 5.33 -9.90
N GLY A 62 4.90 5.24 -10.75
CA GLY A 62 6.26 5.70 -10.46
C GLY A 62 7.24 4.54 -10.33
N ASP A 63 8.47 4.88 -9.97
CA ASP A 63 9.52 3.94 -9.66
C ASP A 63 9.43 3.49 -8.20
N THR A 64 10.15 2.42 -7.85
CA THR A 64 10.27 1.95 -6.46
C THR A 64 10.59 3.09 -5.50
N ASP A 65 11.55 3.94 -5.87
CA ASP A 65 12.10 4.97 -4.98
C ASP A 65 11.57 6.38 -5.27
N SER A 66 10.77 6.59 -6.33
CA SER A 66 10.21 7.91 -6.63
C SER A 66 8.82 7.91 -7.27
N GLN A 67 8.02 8.90 -6.90
CA GLN A 67 6.74 9.20 -7.53
C GLN A 67 6.66 10.70 -7.81
N THR A 68 6.54 11.07 -9.09
CA THR A 68 6.53 12.48 -9.54
C THR A 68 5.10 12.98 -9.76
N LYS A 69 4.92 14.31 -9.74
CA LYS A 69 3.63 14.93 -10.03
C LYS A 69 3.19 14.69 -11.46
N GLU A 70 4.13 14.67 -12.38
CA GLU A 70 3.95 14.42 -13.81
C GLU A 70 3.43 13.00 -14.04
N THR A 71 4.00 12.01 -13.35
CA THR A 71 3.54 10.61 -13.36
C THR A 71 2.11 10.51 -12.82
N LEU A 72 1.82 11.14 -11.68
CA LEU A 72 0.49 11.16 -11.08
C LEU A 72 -0.56 11.86 -11.96
N HIS A 73 -0.16 12.93 -12.65
CA HIS A 73 -1.02 13.65 -13.57
C HIS A 73 -1.30 12.80 -14.83
N SER A 74 -0.27 12.18 -15.40
CA SER A 74 -0.41 11.36 -16.60
C SER A 74 -1.31 10.13 -16.37
N LEU A 75 -1.21 9.47 -15.21
CA LEU A 75 -2.12 8.38 -14.86
C LEU A 75 -3.57 8.87 -14.75
N ARG A 76 -3.81 10.04 -14.14
CA ARG A 76 -5.15 10.64 -14.07
C ARG A 76 -5.74 10.85 -15.46
N GLU A 77 -4.99 11.46 -16.37
CA GLU A 77 -5.44 11.68 -17.75
C GLU A 77 -5.78 10.37 -18.47
N ILE A 78 -4.96 9.33 -18.29
CA ILE A 78 -5.23 8.02 -18.90
C ILE A 78 -6.52 7.41 -18.35
N LEU A 79 -6.71 7.44 -17.02
CA LEU A 79 -7.91 6.90 -16.38
C LEU A 79 -9.17 7.65 -16.83
N GLU A 80 -9.12 8.98 -16.87
CA GLU A 80 -10.21 9.83 -17.35
C GLU A 80 -10.52 9.59 -18.82
N GLY A 81 -9.49 9.48 -19.67
CA GLY A 81 -9.62 9.19 -21.10
C GLY A 81 -10.16 7.78 -21.40
N LEU A 82 -10.05 6.85 -20.45
CA LEU A 82 -10.66 5.52 -20.52
C LEU A 82 -12.04 5.46 -19.83
N HIS A 83 -12.55 6.59 -19.34
CA HIS A 83 -13.78 6.70 -18.57
C HIS A 83 -13.80 5.80 -17.32
N ILE A 84 -12.65 5.67 -16.66
CA ILE A 84 -12.51 4.91 -15.42
C ILE A 84 -12.72 5.86 -14.26
N HIS A 85 -13.74 5.62 -13.44
CA HIS A 85 -13.86 6.31 -12.15
C HIS A 85 -12.84 5.72 -11.17
N PHE A 86 -12.07 6.61 -10.53
CA PHE A 86 -11.02 6.22 -9.60
C PHE A 86 -11.06 7.06 -8.33
N LYS A 87 -10.41 6.54 -7.30
CA LYS A 87 -10.10 7.23 -6.05
C LYS A 87 -8.60 7.31 -5.88
N GLN A 88 -8.08 8.50 -5.60
CA GLN A 88 -6.68 8.76 -5.31
C GLN A 88 -6.52 8.95 -3.80
N GLU A 89 -5.66 8.14 -3.16
CA GLU A 89 -5.44 8.14 -1.71
C GLU A 89 -3.96 7.95 -1.38
N ALA A 90 -3.53 8.46 -0.21
CA ALA A 90 -2.21 8.14 0.32
C ALA A 90 -2.12 6.66 0.74
N VAL A 91 -0.94 6.07 0.56
CA VAL A 91 -0.58 4.70 0.95
C VAL A 91 0.82 4.73 1.59
N ILE A 92 1.05 3.86 2.58
CA ILE A 92 2.36 3.70 3.20
C ILE A 92 3.15 2.70 2.37
N ALA A 93 4.38 3.06 1.99
CA ALA A 93 5.34 2.16 1.38
C ALA A 93 6.47 1.88 2.37
N PHE A 94 6.84 0.62 2.50
CA PHE A 94 8.02 0.17 3.23
C PHE A 94 9.03 -0.34 2.21
N ALA A 95 10.20 0.27 2.17
CA ALA A 95 11.28 -0.19 1.30
C ALA A 95 12.08 -1.31 1.97
N ASN A 96 12.63 -2.24 1.17
CA ASN A 96 13.59 -3.24 1.59
C ASN A 96 13.13 -4.11 2.77
N ILE A 97 11.91 -4.66 2.71
CA ILE A 97 11.46 -5.62 3.74
C ILE A 97 12.41 -6.82 3.73
N PRO A 98 13.05 -7.19 4.86
CA PRO A 98 14.02 -8.27 4.91
C PRO A 98 13.41 -9.60 4.44
N ALA A 99 13.98 -10.16 3.37
CA ALA A 99 13.60 -11.48 2.89
C ALA A 99 14.05 -12.58 3.86
N GLY A 100 13.22 -13.62 4.03
CA GLY A 100 13.55 -14.79 4.85
C GLY A 100 13.52 -14.56 6.37
N VAL A 101 13.04 -13.40 6.83
CA VAL A 101 12.83 -13.10 8.26
C VAL A 101 11.34 -13.27 8.60
N PRO A 102 10.96 -14.35 9.32
CA PRO A 102 9.58 -14.52 9.75
C PRO A 102 9.16 -13.43 10.72
N GLY A 103 7.91 -12.98 10.62
CA GLY A 103 7.29 -12.08 11.59
C GLY A 103 7.29 -10.60 11.23
N THR A 104 8.11 -10.14 10.28
CA THR A 104 8.15 -8.70 9.92
C THR A 104 6.78 -8.15 9.50
N ILE A 105 6.05 -8.87 8.64
CA ILE A 105 4.70 -8.46 8.25
C ILE A 105 3.74 -8.46 9.46
N ASN A 106 3.87 -9.45 10.36
CA ASN A 106 3.06 -9.52 11.58
C ASN A 106 3.39 -8.38 12.56
N GLU A 107 4.64 -7.93 12.62
CA GLU A 107 5.03 -6.77 13.42
C GLU A 107 4.35 -5.52 12.88
N ILE A 108 4.48 -5.24 11.58
CA ILE A 108 3.89 -4.06 10.95
C ILE A 108 2.36 -4.08 11.10
N PHE A 109 1.71 -5.19 10.73
CA PHE A 109 0.26 -5.32 10.85
C PHE A 109 -0.19 -5.24 12.30
N GLY A 110 0.54 -5.90 13.21
CA GLY A 110 0.32 -5.92 14.65
C GLY A 110 0.32 -4.55 15.32
N ILE A 111 1.04 -3.58 14.76
CA ILE A 111 1.05 -2.18 15.23
C ILE A 111 -0.21 -1.43 14.77
N LEU A 112 -0.67 -1.73 13.57
CA LEU A 112 -1.66 -0.90 12.87
C LEU A 112 -3.11 -1.29 13.20
N TRP A 113 -3.42 -2.59 13.30
CA TRP A 113 -4.80 -3.07 13.21
C TRP A 113 -5.76 -2.54 14.30
N CYS A 114 -5.27 -2.21 15.50
CA CYS A 114 -6.10 -1.63 16.57
C CYS A 114 -6.07 -0.09 16.59
N ARG A 115 -5.26 0.55 15.73
CA ARG A 115 -5.08 2.01 15.66
C ARG A 115 -5.79 2.62 14.45
N THR A 116 -5.79 1.88 13.34
CA THR A 116 -6.47 2.23 12.10
C THR A 116 -6.91 0.95 11.38
N GLU A 117 -7.97 1.06 10.60
CA GLU A 117 -8.36 -0.04 9.70
C GLU A 117 -7.31 -0.17 8.59
N VAL A 118 -6.79 -1.39 8.40
CA VAL A 118 -5.93 -1.76 7.27
C VAL A 118 -6.83 -2.23 6.14
N LYS A 119 -6.95 -1.42 5.09
CA LYS A 119 -7.81 -1.68 3.92
C LYS A 119 -7.18 -2.66 2.94
N ALA A 120 -5.86 -2.67 2.83
CA ALA A 120 -5.10 -3.58 1.99
C ALA A 120 -3.64 -3.63 2.41
N LEU A 121 -3.01 -4.77 2.18
CA LEU A 121 -1.59 -5.02 2.32
C LEU A 121 -1.14 -5.84 1.11
N TYR A 122 -0.15 -5.36 0.38
CA TYR A 122 0.29 -5.99 -0.87
C TYR A 122 1.75 -5.64 -1.20
N ASN A 123 2.40 -6.49 -1.98
CA ASN A 123 3.79 -6.29 -2.38
C ASN A 123 3.89 -5.36 -3.59
N GLY A 124 4.98 -4.60 -3.68
CA GLY A 124 5.41 -3.89 -4.88
C GLY A 124 6.71 -4.46 -5.44
N GLU A 125 7.35 -3.70 -6.31
CA GLU A 125 8.68 -4.02 -6.85
C GLU A 125 9.76 -3.99 -5.75
N ASN A 126 10.88 -4.67 -5.96
CA ASN A 126 12.05 -4.67 -5.07
C ASN A 126 11.74 -4.97 -3.59
N ASP A 127 10.92 -5.99 -3.35
CA ASP A 127 10.51 -6.43 -2.01
C ASP A 127 9.89 -5.31 -1.14
N SER A 128 9.31 -4.30 -1.80
CA SER A 128 8.56 -3.25 -1.13
C SER A 128 7.20 -3.76 -0.67
N LEU A 129 6.73 -3.24 0.46
CA LEU A 129 5.42 -3.55 1.03
C LEU A 129 4.57 -2.29 1.07
N TYR A 130 3.35 -2.37 0.56
CA TYR A 130 2.39 -1.28 0.56
C TYR A 130 1.23 -1.59 1.50
N ILE A 131 0.87 -0.61 2.34
CA ILE A 131 -0.24 -0.72 3.28
C ILE A 131 -1.18 0.46 3.10
N SER A 132 -2.40 0.16 2.63
CA SER A 132 -3.50 1.13 2.55
C SER A 132 -4.30 1.11 3.84
N VAL A 133 -4.51 2.27 4.45
CA VAL A 133 -5.20 2.42 5.73
C VAL A 133 -6.38 3.39 5.63
N SER A 134 -7.28 3.36 6.61
CA SER A 134 -8.34 4.36 6.72
C SER A 134 -7.86 5.72 7.21
N ASN A 135 -6.82 5.78 8.05
CA ASN A 135 -6.25 7.02 8.54
C ASN A 135 -4.70 7.00 8.51
N ILE A 136 -4.14 7.69 7.51
CA ILE A 136 -2.67 7.73 7.29
C ILE A 136 -1.92 8.40 8.45
N ARG A 137 -2.51 9.42 9.11
CA ARG A 137 -1.87 10.13 10.23
C ARG A 137 -1.74 9.23 11.45
N LYS A 138 -2.82 8.54 11.83
CA LYS A 138 -2.80 7.58 12.94
C LYS A 138 -1.84 6.42 12.69
N ALA A 139 -1.74 5.96 11.45
CA ALA A 139 -0.79 4.92 11.08
C ALA A 139 0.66 5.38 11.24
N LEU A 140 0.99 6.56 10.72
CA LEU A 140 2.33 7.14 10.84
C LEU A 140 2.71 7.43 12.30
N GLU A 141 1.78 7.96 13.09
CA GLU A 141 1.96 8.15 14.53
C GLU A 141 2.33 6.83 15.21
N ALA A 142 1.55 5.77 14.97
CA ALA A 142 1.79 4.45 15.57
C ALA A 142 3.14 3.82 15.12
N LEU A 143 3.54 4.01 13.87
CA LEU A 143 4.80 3.49 13.32
C LEU A 143 6.02 4.30 13.77
N SER A 144 5.84 5.56 14.18
CA SER A 144 6.93 6.46 14.58
C SER A 144 7.21 6.46 16.10
N GLU A 145 6.42 5.74 16.91
CA GLU A 145 6.58 5.70 18.36
C GLU A 145 7.93 5.09 18.75
N LYS A 146 8.72 5.77 19.61
CA LYS A 146 10.01 5.27 20.11
C LYS A 146 9.93 3.92 20.84
N HIS A 147 8.73 3.57 21.30
CA HIS A 147 8.41 2.29 21.91
C HIS A 147 7.20 1.72 21.20
N ILE A 148 7.43 1.21 20.00
CA ILE A 148 6.41 0.56 19.19
C ILE A 148 5.77 -0.56 19.99
N ARG A 149 4.53 -0.35 20.44
CA ARG A 149 3.73 -1.37 21.12
C ARG A 149 2.81 -2.01 20.10
N ARG A 150 3.05 -3.29 19.84
CA ARG A 150 2.09 -4.13 19.13
C ARG A 150 0.77 -4.15 19.91
N CYS A 151 -0.34 -4.08 19.18
CA CYS A 151 -1.66 -4.32 19.73
C CYS A 151 -1.70 -5.77 20.27
N SER A 152 -2.26 -5.96 21.47
CA SER A 152 -2.40 -7.30 22.07
C SER A 152 -3.27 -8.18 21.17
N SER A 153 -2.75 -9.34 20.75
CA SER A 153 -3.55 -10.39 20.11
C SER A 153 -4.38 -11.18 21.11
N GLU A 154 -4.05 -11.09 22.40
CA GLU A 154 -4.87 -11.65 23.47
C GLU A 154 -6.05 -10.71 23.71
N CYS A 155 -7.22 -11.11 23.22
CA CYS A 155 -8.49 -10.45 23.50
C CYS A 155 -8.75 -10.44 25.02
N THR A 156 -8.62 -9.27 25.64
CA THR A 156 -9.34 -8.97 26.88
C THR A 156 -10.52 -8.05 26.51
N CYS A 157 -11.66 -8.69 26.27
CA CYS A 157 -13.00 -8.11 26.10
C CYS A 157 -13.16 -7.04 25.00
N CYS A 158 -13.72 -7.45 23.85
CA CYS A 158 -14.50 -6.56 23.02
C CYS A 158 -15.98 -6.81 23.34
N GLU A 159 -16.56 -5.97 24.19
CA GLU A 159 -17.98 -5.60 24.11
C GLU A 159 -18.11 -4.34 23.24
#